data_AF-A0A1V6DXF9-F1
#
_entry.id   AF-A0A1V6DXF9-F1
#
_cell.length_a   1.000
_cell.length_b   1.000
_cell.length_c   1.000
_cell.angle_alpha   90.00
_cell.angle_beta   90.00
_cell.angle_gamma   90.00
#
_symmetry.space_group_name_H-M   'P 1'
#
loop_
_entity.id
_entity.type
_entity.pdbx_description
1 polymer ?
#
loop_
_entity_poly.entity_id
_entity_poly.type
_entity_poly.pdbx_seq_one_letter_code
_entity_poly.pdbx_strand_id
1 'polypeptide(L)'
;MKLFLRALVFLAATFVVVYIGMTNTATIPFRFPILFDHDIKQPAAIIYFGVFAIGVIAGLMVLGGGNGSSGGKSPSKSSGESKKK
;
A
#
# COMPACT_ATOMS: atom_id res chain seq x y z
N MET A 1 -6.91 16.55 7.16
CA MET A 1 -7.66 15.49 7.86
C MET A 1 -7.68 14.14 7.13
N LYS A 2 -8.06 14.06 5.85
CA LYS A 2 -8.10 12.77 5.11
C LYS A 2 -6.77 12.01 5.11
N LEU A 3 -5.65 12.68 4.88
CA LEU A 3 -4.32 12.06 4.89
C LEU A 3 -3.91 11.58 6.29
N PHE A 4 -4.20 12.38 7.32
CA PHE A 4 -3.94 12.01 8.70
C PHE A 4 -4.72 10.76 9.12
N LEU A 5 -6.01 10.67 8.76
CA LEU A 5 -6.82 9.49 9.05
C LEU A 5 -6.27 8.24 8.35
N ARG A 6 -5.84 8.36 7.09
CA ARG A 6 -5.18 7.26 6.36
C ARG A 6 -3.88 6.83 7.05
N ALA A 7 -3.05 7.79 7.46
CA ALA A 7 -1.83 7.51 8.20
C ALA A 7 -2.11 6.83 9.55
N LEU A 8 -3.14 7.28 10.27
CA LEU A 8 -3.55 6.68 11.55
C LEU A 8 -4.04 5.24 11.37
N VAL A 9 -4.85 4.97 10.35
CA VAL A 9 -5.32 3.61 10.03
C VAL A 9 -4.13 2.72 9.66
N PHE A 10 -3.21 3.22 8.84
CA PHE A 10 -2.01 2.48 8.47
C PHE A 10 -1.10 2.20 9.67
N LEU A 11 -0.93 3.19 10.55
CA LEU A 11 -0.16 3.06 11.78
C LEU A 11 -0.81 2.04 12.73
N ALA A 12 -2.13 2.07 12.89
CA ALA A 12 -2.86 1.09 13.69
C ALA A 12 -2.70 -0.34 13.13
N ALA A 13 -2.82 -0.52 11.81
CA ALA A 13 -2.57 -1.81 11.17
C ALA A 13 -1.12 -2.29 11.39
N THR A 14 -0.15 -1.39 11.27
CA THR A 14 1.27 -1.69 11.49
C THR A 14 1.53 -2.08 12.94
N PHE A 15 0.92 -1.35 13.88
CA PHE A 15 0.99 -1.65 15.31
C PHE A 15 0.49 -3.05 15.63
N VAL A 16 -0.65 -3.47 15.04
CA VAL A 16 -1.19 -4.82 15.23
C VAL A 16 -0.19 -5.88 14.80
N VAL A 17 0.43 -5.73 13.62
CA VAL A 17 1.43 -6.70 13.11
C VAL A 17 2.64 -6.78 14.02
N VAL A 18 3.18 -5.63 14.45
CA VAL A 18 4.32 -5.58 15.37
C VAL A 18 3.98 -6.21 16.72
N TYR A 19 2.82 -5.85 17.29
CA TYR A 19 2.39 -6.35 18.58
C TYR A 19 2.20 -7.87 18.58
N ILE A 20 1.55 -8.41 17.54
CA ILE A 20 1.41 -9.86 17.38
C ILE A 20 2.80 -10.51 17.25
N GLY A 21 3.69 -9.94 16.45
CA GLY A 21 5.05 -10.46 16.28
C GLY A 21 5.88 -10.47 17.58
N MET A 22 5.69 -9.47 18.45
CA MET A 22 6.37 -9.39 19.74
C MET A 22 5.79 -10.35 20.79
N THR A 23 4.48 -10.61 20.74
CA THR A 23 3.77 -11.42 21.74
C THR A 23 3.64 -12.89 21.34
N ASN A 24 3.79 -13.22 20.06
CA ASN A 24 3.68 -14.57 19.51
C ASN A 24 4.99 -14.95 18.80
N THR A 25 6.03 -15.17 19.59
CA THR A 25 7.36 -15.54 19.09
C THR A 25 7.49 -17.02 18.73
N ALA A 26 6.44 -17.82 18.96
CA ALA A 26 6.43 -19.24 18.65
C ALA A 26 6.55 -19.50 17.15
N THR A 27 7.27 -20.57 16.82
CA THR A 27 7.29 -21.13 15.47
C THR A 27 5.98 -21.86 15.21
N ILE A 28 5.28 -21.48 14.14
CA ILE A 28 4.02 -22.09 13.73
C ILE A 28 4.16 -22.77 12.37
N PRO A 29 3.41 -23.86 12.10
CA PRO A 29 3.27 -24.38 10.76
C PRO A 29 2.43 -23.43 9.90
N PHE A 30 2.94 -23.07 8.74
CA PHE A 30 2.26 -22.26 7.74
C PHE A 30 1.97 -23.12 6.52
N ARG A 31 0.68 -23.33 6.25
CA ARG A 31 0.20 -24.11 5.12
C ARG A 31 -0.30 -23.17 4.03
N PHE A 32 0.40 -23.14 2.90
CA PHE A 32 0.02 -22.33 1.75
C PHE A 32 0.10 -23.17 0.46
N PRO A 33 -0.92 -23.99 0.20
CA PRO A 33 -0.88 -25.05 -0.81
C PRO A 33 -0.85 -24.52 -2.25
N ILE A 34 -1.07 -23.22 -2.45
CA ILE A 34 -0.98 -22.58 -3.76
C ILE A 34 0.49 -22.38 -4.18
N LEU A 35 1.41 -22.32 -3.20
CA LEU A 35 2.83 -22.05 -3.45
C LEU A 35 3.77 -23.15 -2.95
N PHE A 36 3.35 -23.93 -1.95
CA PHE A 36 4.18 -24.94 -1.31
C PHE A 36 3.44 -26.28 -1.18
N ASP A 37 4.13 -27.36 -1.52
CA ASP A 37 3.62 -28.74 -1.37
C ASP A 37 3.78 -29.31 0.04
N HIS A 38 4.34 -28.51 0.96
CA HIS A 38 4.60 -28.90 2.35
C HIS A 38 4.39 -27.71 3.29
N ASP A 39 4.24 -28.01 4.59
CA ASP A 39 4.10 -26.98 5.61
C ASP A 39 5.46 -26.34 5.91
N ILE A 40 5.49 -25.00 5.91
CA ILE A 40 6.67 -24.24 6.29
C ILE A 40 6.61 -23.91 7.78
N LYS A 41 7.68 -24.18 8.52
CA LYS A 41 7.79 -23.80 9.93
C LYS A 41 8.60 -22.51 10.07
N GLN A 42 7.95 -21.43 10.49
CA GLN A 42 8.61 -20.13 10.74
C GLN A 42 8.01 -19.45 11.97
N PRO A 43 8.74 -18.54 12.63
CA PRO A 43 8.18 -17.66 13.65
C PRO A 43 6.93 -16.95 13.12
N ALA A 44 5.87 -16.90 13.93
CA ALA A 44 4.60 -16.28 13.53
C ALA A 44 4.79 -14.82 13.07
N ALA A 45 5.73 -14.10 13.70
CA ALA A 45 6.13 -12.75 13.31
C ALA A 45 6.49 -12.62 11.82
N ILE A 46 7.25 -13.58 11.27
CA ILE A 46 7.68 -13.55 9.86
C ILE A 46 6.49 -13.74 8.93
N ILE A 47 5.59 -14.68 9.27
CA ILE A 47 4.41 -14.98 8.47
C ILE A 47 3.46 -13.79 8.44
N TYR A 48 3.13 -13.21 9.60
CA TYR A 48 2.24 -12.04 9.67
C TYR A 48 2.83 -10.82 8.97
N PHE A 49 4.13 -10.59 9.13
CA PHE A 49 4.82 -9.52 8.42
C PHE A 49 4.78 -9.72 6.90
N GLY A 50 5.03 -10.95 6.41
CA GLY A 50 4.98 -11.26 4.98
C GLY A 50 3.60 -11.01 4.37
N VAL A 51 2.52 -11.47 5.03
CA VAL A 51 1.14 -11.23 4.57
C VAL A 51 0.80 -9.74 4.58
N PHE A 52 1.18 -9.01 5.64
CA PHE A 52 1.00 -7.57 5.72
C PHE A 52 1.73 -6.85 4.58
N ALA A 53 3.00 -7.16 4.34
CA ALA A 53 3.82 -6.53 3.30
C ALA A 53 3.21 -6.68 1.90
N ILE A 54 2.70 -7.89 1.57
CA ILE A 54 1.99 -8.13 0.30
C ILE A 54 0.75 -7.22 0.21
N GLY A 55 -0.03 -7.12 1.27
CA GLY A 55 -1.19 -6.22 1.33
C GLY A 55 -0.83 -4.74 1.14
N VAL A 56 0.27 -4.28 1.75
CA VAL A 56 0.77 -2.91 1.56
C VAL A 56 1.16 -2.67 0.12
N ILE A 57 1.95 -3.56 -0.48
CA ILE A 57 2.39 -3.44 -1.89
C ILE A 57 1.17 -3.40 -2.82
N ALA A 58 0.23 -4.32 -2.65
CA ALA A 58 -1.01 -4.35 -3.44
C ALA A 58 -1.82 -3.06 -3.28
N GLY A 59 -1.99 -2.58 -2.04
CA GLY A 59 -2.69 -1.32 -1.76
C GLY A 59 -2.01 -0.11 -2.39
N LEU A 60 -0.67 -0.05 -2.37
CA LEU A 60 0.11 0.99 -3.03
C LEU A 60 -0.01 0.91 -4.56
N MET A 61 -0.06 -0.28 -5.15
CA MET A 61 -0.31 -0.44 -6.58
C MET A 61 -1.69 0.08 -6.99
N VAL A 62 -2.72 -0.20 -6.19
CA VAL A 62 -4.08 0.32 -6.43
C VAL A 62 -4.14 1.84 -6.27
N LEU A 63 -3.49 2.40 -5.24
CA LEU A 63 -3.45 3.85 -5.03
C LEU A 63 -2.58 4.59 -6.06
N GLY A 64 -1.48 3.97 -6.51
CA GLY A 64 -0.51 4.54 -7.45
C GLY A 64 -0.90 4.39 -8.92
N GLY A 65 -1.77 3.43 -9.27
CA GLY A 65 -2.26 3.21 -10.63
C GLY A 65 -3.33 4.20 -11.12
N GLY A 66 -3.82 5.08 -10.23
CA GLY A 66 -4.91 6.02 -10.50
C GLY A 66 -4.47 7.47 -10.68
N ASN A 67 -3.49 7.77 -11.55
CA ASN A 67 -3.31 9.15 -12.05
C ASN A 67 -2.66 9.22 -13.43
N GLY A 68 -3.29 8.59 -14.41
CA GLY A 68 -3.34 9.17 -15.75
C GLY A 68 -4.38 10.28 -15.76
N SER A 69 -3.95 11.50 -16.11
CA SER A 69 -4.81 12.61 -16.58
C SER A 69 -5.74 13.29 -15.56
N SER A 70 -5.20 14.17 -14.72
CA SER A 70 -5.89 15.43 -14.38
C SER A 70 -4.87 16.49 -13.96
N GLY A 71 -4.85 17.63 -14.67
CA GLY A 71 -4.16 18.83 -14.21
C GLY A 71 -2.96 19.32 -15.02
N GLY A 72 -2.81 18.90 -16.28
CA GLY A 72 -1.81 19.44 -17.21
C GLY A 72 -2.41 20.30 -18.32
N LYS A 73 -3.10 21.39 -17.99
CA LYS A 73 -3.29 22.52 -18.92
C LYS A 73 -3.06 23.83 -18.19
N SER A 74 -1.81 24.27 -18.22
CA SER A 74 -1.43 25.65 -17.91
C SER A 74 -2.28 26.63 -18.74
N PRO A 75 -2.62 27.81 -18.19
CA PRO A 75 -3.42 28.78 -18.90
C PRO A 75 -2.57 29.45 -19.97
N SER A 76 -2.82 29.15 -21.25
CA SER A 76 -2.35 30.00 -22.33
C SER A 76 -3.27 31.22 -22.39
N LYS A 77 -2.86 32.29 -21.70
CA LYS A 77 -3.27 33.66 -22.03
C LYS A 77 -2.08 34.34 -22.69
N SER A 78 -2.14 34.48 -24.00
CA SER A 78 -1.42 35.51 -24.77
C SER A 78 -2.29 35.82 -25.98
N SER A 79 -3.18 36.83 -25.89
CA SER A 79 -2.94 38.18 -26.38
C SER A 79 -2.38 38.19 -27.81
N GLY A 80 -3.28 38.22 -28.78
CA GLY A 80 -2.98 38.42 -30.20
C GLY A 80 -4.06 39.28 -30.83
N GLU A 81 -3.97 40.59 -30.60
CA GLU A 81 -4.62 41.60 -31.42
C GLU A 81 -4.13 41.44 -32.87
N SER A 82 -5.05 41.20 -33.82
CA SER A 82 -4.80 41.44 -35.24
C SER A 82 -6.09 41.77 -35.98
N LYS A 83 -6.25 43.07 -36.16
CA LYS A 83 -6.89 43.81 -37.25
C LYS A 83 -7.22 42.99 -38.53
N LYS A 84 -8.38 43.34 -39.10
CA LYS A 84 -8.66 43.54 -40.54
C LYS A 84 -9.19 42.34 -41.34
N LYS A 85 -10.49 42.36 -41.67
CA LYS A 85 -11.02 42.79 -42.98
C LYS A 85 -12.53 42.99 -42.92
#